data_AF-A0A1S3VUP8-F1
#
_entry.id   AF-A0A1S3VUP8-F1
#
_cell.length_a   1.000
_cell.length_b   1.000
_cell.length_c   1.000
_cell.angle_alpha   90.00
_cell.angle_beta   90.00
_cell.angle_gamma   90.00
#
_symmetry.space_group_name_H-M   'P 1'
#
loop_
_entity.id
_entity.type
_entity.pdbx_description
1 polymer ?
#
loop_
_entity_poly.entity_id
_entity_poly.type
_entity_poly.pdbx_seq_one_letter_code
_entity_poly.pdbx_strand_id
1 'polypeptide(L)'
;MKPNLSAFLLLFLLLLHQALLANAVPPVYKIRQIGQIGYKWGKRTAKTVFDYIHQHNFSSPQQNQTLQKIEGLSRIKEYFYNFGYLQFSETFDDFLDQPTVSAIQTYQQSFNLTVTGKLNNETLQLISLPRCAVPDRNFDYGFTENVSWPKAGNQWSQKKNLTYGFLPESDIPDNAMKVFGQAFTRWANATGLLNLTQTKYDDADIKVGFYVLDDIYDFDVDVFGISFIREESPLSVKTAEIRLNANRSWALPSENNSLSWEDDVLDLESVAMHEIGHLLGLDHSFLNDSVMYPYILPSQQRKIQLSNSDKTKILQQNIESNSGYCGSWRVLVITTLSLGFSYMVLLA
;
A
#
# COMPACT_ATOMS: atom_id res chain seq x y z
N MET A 1 -59.73 41.72 -24.25
CA MET A 1 -59.36 41.57 -22.83
C MET A 1 -59.07 40.10 -22.54
N LYS A 2 -57.80 39.74 -22.43
CA LYS A 2 -57.29 38.48 -21.85
C LYS A 2 -56.22 38.90 -20.84
N PRO A 3 -56.31 38.54 -19.55
CA PRO A 3 -55.35 39.02 -18.58
C PRO A 3 -54.08 38.15 -18.57
N ASN A 4 -52.98 38.85 -18.33
CA ASN A 4 -51.60 38.42 -18.13
C ASN A 4 -51.43 37.17 -17.25
N LEU A 5 -51.39 35.98 -17.85
CA LEU A 5 -50.89 34.76 -17.18
C LEU A 5 -49.36 34.60 -17.28
N SER A 6 -48.68 35.41 -18.11
CA SER A 6 -47.24 35.27 -18.36
C SER A 6 -46.36 35.95 -17.30
N ALA A 7 -46.84 37.01 -16.64
CA ALA A 7 -46.05 37.76 -15.66
C ALA A 7 -45.96 37.06 -14.28
N PHE A 8 -46.96 36.29 -13.90
CA PHE A 8 -46.98 35.59 -12.61
C PHE A 8 -46.07 34.35 -12.59
N LEU A 9 -45.93 33.65 -13.73
CA LEU A 9 -45.05 32.49 -13.85
C LEU A 9 -43.56 32.89 -13.83
N LEU A 10 -43.24 34.06 -14.40
CA LEU A 10 -41.89 34.62 -14.40
C LEU A 10 -41.49 35.18 -13.02
N LEU A 11 -42.41 35.79 -12.27
CA LEU A 11 -42.13 36.23 -10.89
C LEU A 11 -41.94 35.06 -9.92
N PHE A 12 -42.68 33.96 -10.12
CA PHE A 12 -42.56 32.74 -9.29
C PHE A 12 -41.24 32.00 -9.53
N LEU A 13 -40.73 32.00 -10.77
CA LEU A 13 -39.43 31.42 -11.12
C LEU A 13 -38.25 32.30 -10.66
N LEU A 14 -38.38 33.63 -10.64
CA LEU A 14 -37.37 34.55 -10.13
C LEU A 14 -37.27 34.56 -8.59
N LEU A 15 -38.40 34.38 -7.89
CA LEU A 15 -38.41 34.21 -6.43
C LEU A 15 -37.90 32.83 -5.99
N LEU A 16 -38.06 31.78 -6.80
CA LEU A 16 -37.39 30.49 -6.56
C LEU A 16 -35.88 30.57 -6.77
N HIS A 17 -35.40 31.50 -7.61
CA HIS A 17 -33.96 31.70 -7.85
C HIS A 17 -33.29 32.57 -6.78
N GLN A 18 -34.03 33.47 -6.11
CA GLN A 18 -33.51 34.31 -5.03
C GLN A 18 -33.72 33.74 -3.62
N ALA A 19 -34.54 32.69 -3.44
CA ALA A 19 -34.66 31.95 -2.18
C ALA A 19 -33.64 30.81 -2.02
N LEU A 20 -32.78 30.58 -3.02
CA LEU A 20 -31.66 29.62 -2.97
C LEU A 20 -30.29 30.30 -2.79
N LEU A 21 -30.26 31.62 -2.61
CA LEU A 21 -29.04 32.41 -2.40
C LEU A 21 -29.16 33.26 -1.13
N ALA A 22 -29.29 32.62 0.02
CA ALA A 22 -28.98 33.22 1.32
C ALA A 22 -28.90 32.15 2.40
N ASN A 23 -27.76 31.48 2.48
CA ASN A 23 -27.18 31.02 3.75
C ASN A 23 -25.68 30.88 3.50
N ALA A 24 -25.00 32.04 3.55
CA ALA A 24 -23.55 32.09 3.63
C ALA A 24 -23.11 31.50 4.97
N VAL A 25 -22.79 30.21 4.97
CA VAL A 25 -21.97 29.56 5.98
C VAL A 25 -20.53 29.65 5.46
N PRO A 26 -19.54 30.13 6.24
CA PRO A 26 -18.16 30.11 5.80
C PRO A 26 -17.74 28.66 5.49
N PRO A 27 -16.89 28.40 4.47
CA PRO A 27 -16.43 27.04 4.21
C PRO A 27 -15.46 26.63 5.32
N VAL A 28 -16.02 26.02 6.36
CA VAL A 28 -15.26 25.29 7.36
C VAL A 28 -14.91 23.96 6.71
N TYR A 29 -13.63 23.81 6.35
CA TYR A 29 -13.03 22.56 5.91
C TYR A 29 -13.37 21.45 6.91
N LYS A 30 -14.16 20.47 6.47
CA LYS A 30 -14.39 19.21 7.18
C LYS A 30 -13.85 18.07 6.32
N ILE A 31 -12.57 17.74 6.49
CA ILE A 31 -12.17 16.33 6.47
C ILE A 31 -12.92 15.73 7.67
N ARG A 32 -14.12 15.20 7.41
CA ARG A 32 -15.00 14.43 8.30
C ARG A 32 -14.68 14.52 9.81
N GLN A 33 -15.00 15.64 10.47
CA GLN A 33 -15.10 15.62 11.94
C GLN A 33 -16.41 14.94 12.38
N ILE A 34 -16.23 13.71 12.87
CA ILE A 34 -16.94 13.02 13.95
C ILE A 34 -18.45 12.88 13.76
N GLY A 35 -18.84 11.78 13.12
CA GLY A 35 -19.82 10.88 13.72
C GLY A 35 -19.04 9.72 14.33
N GLN A 36 -19.31 9.36 15.58
CA GLN A 36 -18.90 8.06 16.13
C GLN A 36 -19.45 6.96 15.24
N ILE A 37 -18.67 6.51 14.25
CA ILE A 37 -18.98 5.33 13.46
C ILE A 37 -17.71 4.48 13.45
N GLY A 38 -17.61 3.63 14.47
CA GLY A 38 -17.06 2.29 14.31
C GLY A 38 -15.59 2.15 14.00
N TYR A 39 -14.70 2.74 14.82
CA TYR A 39 -13.40 2.12 15.09
C TYR A 39 -13.58 0.59 15.30
N LYS A 40 -12.64 -0.24 14.82
CA LYS A 40 -12.21 -1.53 15.41
C LYS A 40 -12.20 -2.80 14.53
N TRP A 41 -12.50 -2.83 13.23
CA TRP A 41 -12.68 -4.14 12.55
C TRP A 41 -11.37 -4.93 12.26
N GLY A 42 -10.34 -4.36 11.64
CA GLY A 42 -9.03 -5.05 11.47
C GLY A 42 -8.34 -5.38 12.80
N LYS A 43 -8.36 -4.44 13.76
CA LYS A 43 -7.94 -4.66 15.15
C LYS A 43 -8.74 -5.78 15.83
N ARG A 44 -10.02 -6.00 15.48
CA ARG A 44 -10.87 -7.04 16.09
C ARG A 44 -10.42 -8.44 15.72
N THR A 45 -10.06 -8.72 14.46
CA THR A 45 -9.66 -10.07 14.07
C THR A 45 -8.35 -10.50 14.71
N ALA A 46 -7.31 -9.66 14.61
CA ALA A 46 -6.06 -9.93 15.29
C ALA A 46 -6.27 -10.05 16.81
N LYS A 47 -7.14 -9.21 17.39
CA LYS A 47 -7.52 -9.30 18.81
C LYS A 47 -8.28 -10.58 19.15
N THR A 48 -9.23 -11.04 18.35
CA THR A 48 -9.98 -12.29 18.60
C THR A 48 -9.02 -13.47 18.59
N VAL A 49 -8.14 -13.55 17.59
CA VAL A 49 -7.12 -14.60 17.52
C VAL A 49 -6.14 -14.48 18.69
N PHE A 50 -5.73 -13.26 19.04
CA PHE A 50 -4.86 -12.98 20.18
C PHE A 50 -5.49 -13.41 21.51
N ASP A 51 -6.74 -13.02 21.77
CA ASP A 51 -7.50 -13.37 22.97
C ASP A 51 -7.67 -14.89 23.06
N TYR A 52 -7.97 -15.56 21.95
CA TYR A 52 -8.08 -17.02 21.87
C TYR A 52 -6.74 -17.72 22.16
N ILE A 53 -5.64 -17.23 21.58
CA ILE A 53 -4.29 -17.79 21.78
C ILE A 53 -3.78 -17.58 23.20
N HIS A 54 -4.05 -16.42 23.81
CA HIS A 54 -3.66 -16.18 25.20
C HIS A 54 -4.40 -17.07 26.18
N GLN A 55 -5.64 -17.43 25.88
CA GLN A 55 -6.45 -18.32 26.72
C GLN A 55 -6.02 -19.79 26.62
N HIS A 56 -5.33 -20.19 25.54
CA HIS A 56 -5.01 -21.59 25.27
C HIS A 56 -3.52 -21.72 24.90
N ASN A 57 -2.70 -22.28 25.79
CA ASN A 57 -1.23 -22.43 25.57
C ASN A 57 -0.90 -23.30 24.34
N PHE A 58 -0.73 -22.66 23.17
CA PHE A 58 -0.56 -23.33 21.88
C PHE A 58 0.87 -23.85 21.61
N SER A 59 0.96 -25.08 21.12
CA SER A 59 2.20 -25.76 20.70
C SER A 59 2.15 -26.06 19.21
N SER A 60 3.30 -26.07 18.53
CA SER A 60 3.35 -26.32 17.08
C SER A 60 2.89 -27.76 16.77
N PRO A 61 2.08 -28.00 15.72
CA PRO A 61 1.54 -29.31 15.44
C PRO A 61 2.65 -30.31 15.09
N GLN A 62 2.72 -31.42 15.82
CA GLN A 62 3.58 -32.57 15.49
C GLN A 62 2.91 -33.46 14.44
N GLN A 63 3.73 -34.18 13.67
CA GLN A 63 3.34 -34.93 12.46
C GLN A 63 2.30 -36.08 12.65
N ASN A 64 1.73 -36.25 13.84
CA ASN A 64 0.69 -37.26 14.15
C ASN A 64 -0.36 -36.77 15.18
N GLN A 65 -0.54 -35.45 15.33
CA GLN A 65 -1.58 -34.88 16.21
C GLN A 65 -2.81 -34.43 15.43
N THR A 66 -3.97 -34.51 16.08
CA THR A 66 -5.24 -33.96 15.60
C THR A 66 -5.04 -32.49 15.22
N LEU A 67 -5.52 -32.08 14.04
CA LEU A 67 -5.44 -30.69 13.58
C LEU A 67 -6.02 -29.76 14.65
N GLN A 68 -5.25 -28.75 15.00
CA GLN A 68 -5.59 -27.86 16.10
C GLN A 68 -6.49 -26.73 15.60
N LYS A 69 -7.72 -26.65 16.12
CA LYS A 69 -8.64 -25.56 15.80
C LYS A 69 -8.25 -24.27 16.55
N ILE A 70 -8.11 -23.18 15.81
CA ILE A 70 -7.84 -21.84 16.30
C ILE A 70 -8.92 -20.90 15.74
N GLU A 71 -9.78 -20.38 16.62
CA GLU A 71 -10.88 -19.51 16.20
C GLU A 71 -10.34 -18.25 15.49
N GLY A 72 -10.83 -18.01 14.28
CA GLY A 72 -10.43 -16.87 13.45
C GLY A 72 -9.11 -17.08 12.68
N LEU A 73 -8.49 -18.27 12.75
CA LEU A 73 -7.30 -18.59 11.96
C LEU A 73 -7.56 -18.53 10.45
N SER A 74 -8.77 -18.89 10.00
CA SER A 74 -9.22 -18.73 8.61
C SER A 74 -8.89 -17.34 8.04
N ARG A 75 -9.15 -16.28 8.81
CA ARG A 75 -8.89 -14.89 8.43
C ARG A 75 -7.40 -14.56 8.36
N ILE A 76 -6.59 -15.17 9.22
CA ILE A 76 -5.13 -15.02 9.19
C ILE A 76 -4.53 -15.79 8.01
N LYS A 77 -5.09 -16.95 7.63
CA LYS A 77 -4.70 -17.65 6.40
C LYS A 77 -5.00 -16.80 5.16
N GLU A 78 -6.16 -16.15 5.13
CA GLU A 78 -6.52 -15.21 4.06
C GLU A 78 -5.57 -14.01 4.01
N TYR A 79 -5.21 -13.42 5.15
CA TYR A 79 -4.14 -12.41 5.22
C TYR A 79 -2.83 -12.91 4.60
N PHE A 80 -2.38 -14.11 4.98
CA PHE A 80 -1.17 -14.69 4.40
C PHE A 80 -1.31 -14.97 2.91
N TYR A 81 -2.50 -15.32 2.43
CA TYR A 81 -2.75 -15.45 0.99
C TYR A 81 -2.63 -14.11 0.27
N ASN A 82 -3.32 -13.07 0.77
CA ASN A 82 -3.35 -11.73 0.19
C ASN A 82 -1.96 -11.09 0.08
N PHE A 83 -1.07 -11.38 1.02
CA PHE A 83 0.32 -10.90 1.02
C PHE A 83 1.34 -11.91 0.49
N GLY A 84 0.88 -13.05 -0.07
CA GLY A 84 1.69 -14.01 -0.82
C GLY A 84 2.47 -15.04 0.00
N TYR A 85 2.21 -15.16 1.30
CA TYR A 85 2.80 -16.16 2.20
C TYR A 85 2.13 -17.53 2.16
N LEU A 86 0.87 -17.59 1.73
CA LEU A 86 0.08 -18.82 1.62
C LEU A 86 -0.49 -18.95 0.20
N GLN A 87 -0.63 -20.18 -0.29
CA GLN A 87 -1.28 -20.44 -1.58
C GLN A 87 -2.80 -20.31 -1.47
N PHE A 88 -3.45 -20.04 -2.59
CA PHE A 88 -4.91 -19.98 -2.67
C PHE A 88 -5.55 -21.30 -2.19
N SER A 89 -6.65 -21.16 -1.47
CA SER A 89 -7.59 -22.24 -1.12
C SER A 89 -9.00 -21.72 -1.35
N GLU A 90 -9.90 -22.56 -1.88
CA GLU A 90 -11.32 -22.19 -2.07
C GLU A 90 -11.99 -21.78 -0.75
N THR A 91 -11.57 -22.39 0.36
CA THR A 91 -12.00 -22.02 1.70
C THR A 91 -10.82 -22.06 2.66
N PHE A 92 -10.61 -20.97 3.41
CA PHE A 92 -9.72 -20.97 4.56
C PHE A 92 -10.48 -21.40 5.81
N ASP A 93 -9.97 -22.41 6.51
CA ASP A 93 -10.56 -22.93 7.74
C ASP A 93 -9.78 -22.50 8.99
N ASP A 94 -10.34 -22.81 10.15
CA ASP A 94 -9.75 -22.50 11.44
C ASP A 94 -8.75 -23.58 11.93
N PHE A 95 -8.32 -24.51 11.08
CA PHE A 95 -7.43 -25.60 11.49
C PHE A 95 -5.96 -25.29 11.18
N LEU A 96 -5.08 -25.42 12.18
CA LEU A 96 -3.66 -25.20 11.99
C LEU A 96 -3.02 -26.39 11.26
N ASP A 97 -2.69 -26.18 9.99
CA ASP A 97 -2.01 -27.13 9.12
C ASP A 97 -0.53 -26.75 8.91
N GLN A 98 0.25 -27.66 8.31
CA GLN A 98 1.67 -27.43 8.05
C GLN A 98 1.96 -26.28 7.07
N PRO A 99 1.18 -26.10 5.97
CA PRO A 99 1.30 -24.91 5.12
C PRO A 99 1.15 -23.59 5.89
N THR A 100 0.18 -23.50 6.81
CA THR A 100 -0.05 -22.33 7.65
C THR A 100 1.13 -22.07 8.59
N VAL A 101 1.65 -23.12 9.23
CA VAL A 101 2.87 -22.99 10.07
C VAL A 101 4.05 -22.48 9.25
N SER A 102 4.21 -22.97 8.02
CA SER A 102 5.29 -22.59 7.11
C SER A 102 5.14 -21.12 6.64
N ALA A 103 3.91 -20.68 6.38
CA ALA A 103 3.58 -19.29 6.07
C ALA A 103 3.92 -18.36 7.24
N ILE A 104 3.56 -18.74 8.47
CA ILE A 104 3.91 -17.99 9.70
C ILE A 104 5.42 -17.86 9.86
N GLN A 105 6.17 -18.96 9.71
CA GLN A 105 7.64 -18.94 9.82
C GLN A 105 8.26 -18.02 8.77
N THR A 106 7.78 -18.10 7.54
CA THR A 106 8.25 -17.28 6.42
C THR A 106 7.97 -15.79 6.67
N TYR A 107 6.78 -15.47 7.18
CA TYR A 107 6.41 -14.11 7.56
C TYR A 107 7.31 -13.58 8.68
N GLN A 108 7.48 -14.35 9.76
CA GLN A 108 8.36 -14.00 10.89
C GLN A 108 9.79 -13.73 10.42
N GLN A 109 10.33 -14.61 9.58
CA GLN A 109 11.68 -14.47 9.03
C GLN A 109 11.81 -13.20 8.18
N SER A 110 10.77 -12.85 7.41
CA SER A 110 10.80 -11.67 6.55
C SER A 110 10.94 -10.40 7.38
N PHE A 111 10.13 -10.25 8.42
CA PHE A 111 10.09 -9.07 9.28
C PHE A 111 11.09 -9.11 10.44
N ASN A 112 12.07 -10.01 10.40
CA ASN A 112 13.08 -10.21 11.45
C ASN A 112 12.48 -10.43 12.85
N LEU A 113 11.31 -11.09 12.91
CA LEU A 113 10.68 -11.51 14.16
C LEU A 113 11.28 -12.84 14.62
N THR A 114 11.00 -13.22 15.86
CA THR A 114 11.41 -14.55 16.35
C THR A 114 10.68 -15.65 15.56
N VAL A 115 11.41 -16.47 14.80
CA VAL A 115 10.84 -17.56 13.99
C VAL A 115 10.41 -18.71 14.90
N THR A 116 9.11 -18.79 15.17
CA THR A 116 8.49 -19.80 16.05
C THR A 116 7.52 -20.71 15.30
N GLY A 117 6.99 -20.27 14.16
CA GLY A 117 5.87 -20.93 13.47
C GLY A 117 4.56 -20.89 14.24
N LYS A 118 4.48 -20.03 15.26
CA LYS A 118 3.28 -19.79 16.06
C LYS A 118 2.82 -18.35 15.86
N LEU A 119 1.51 -18.12 15.95
CA LEU A 119 0.93 -16.77 16.04
C LEU A 119 1.17 -16.17 17.43
N ASN A 120 2.44 -15.86 17.73
CA ASN A 120 2.83 -15.22 18.98
C ASN A 120 2.42 -13.73 19.00
N ASN A 121 2.53 -13.08 20.16
CA ASN A 121 2.15 -11.68 20.34
C ASN A 121 2.84 -10.75 19.33
N GLU A 122 4.14 -10.90 19.12
CA GLU A 122 4.91 -10.08 18.17
C GLU A 122 4.37 -10.19 16.73
N THR A 123 4.03 -11.40 16.29
CA THR A 123 3.48 -11.64 14.95
C THR A 123 2.09 -11.02 14.80
N LEU A 124 1.20 -11.24 15.78
CA LEU A 124 -0.17 -10.72 15.74
C LEU A 124 -0.21 -9.20 15.86
N GLN A 125 0.67 -8.60 16.66
CA GLN A 125 0.83 -7.16 16.74
C GLN A 125 1.18 -6.58 15.38
N LEU A 126 2.16 -7.16 14.67
CA LEU A 126 2.55 -6.69 13.35
C LEU A 126 1.42 -6.85 12.32
N ILE A 127 0.75 -8.01 12.27
CA ILE A 127 -0.41 -8.25 11.39
C ILE A 127 -1.53 -7.22 11.62
N SER A 128 -1.67 -6.71 12.85
CA SER A 128 -2.69 -5.72 13.21
C SER A 128 -2.35 -4.27 12.85
N LEU A 129 -1.12 -4.00 12.39
CA LEU A 129 -0.70 -2.67 11.98
C LEU A 129 -1.18 -2.37 10.54
N PRO A 130 -1.35 -1.09 10.17
CA PRO A 130 -1.87 -0.72 8.89
C PRO A 130 -0.71 -0.78 7.90
N ARG A 131 -1.03 -1.24 6.72
CA ARG A 131 -0.02 -1.53 5.73
C ARG A 131 -0.40 -1.14 4.32
N CYS A 132 0.59 -1.15 3.47
CA CYS A 132 0.39 -1.14 2.04
C CYS A 132 -0.33 -2.43 1.61
N ALA A 133 -1.28 -2.30 0.68
CA ALA A 133 -2.03 -3.41 0.08
C ALA A 133 -1.30 -4.06 -1.10
N VAL A 134 -0.08 -3.62 -1.43
CA VAL A 134 0.76 -4.37 -2.35
C VAL A 134 1.16 -5.69 -1.66
N PRO A 135 1.07 -6.87 -2.31
CA PRO A 135 1.55 -8.12 -1.72
C PRO A 135 3.02 -8.04 -1.23
N ASP A 136 3.51 -8.97 -0.41
CA ASP A 136 4.93 -8.96 0.01
C ASP A 136 5.82 -9.81 -0.91
N ARG A 137 5.23 -10.81 -1.56
CA ARG A 137 5.93 -11.82 -2.36
C ARG A 137 4.97 -12.58 -3.28
N ASN A 138 5.54 -13.46 -4.10
CA ASN A 138 4.80 -14.34 -5.01
C ASN A 138 3.80 -13.58 -5.91
N PHE A 139 4.21 -12.37 -6.31
CA PHE A 139 3.48 -11.57 -7.28
C PHE A 139 3.46 -12.26 -8.64
N ASP A 140 2.29 -12.31 -9.26
CA ASP A 140 2.24 -12.33 -10.71
C ASP A 140 2.43 -10.89 -11.21
N TYR A 141 3.49 -10.69 -11.98
CA TYR A 141 3.73 -9.40 -12.62
C TYR A 141 2.95 -9.27 -13.94
N GLY A 142 2.32 -10.33 -14.45
CA GLY A 142 1.43 -10.27 -15.59
C GLY A 142 0.23 -9.35 -15.38
N PHE A 143 -0.45 -9.00 -16.48
CA PHE A 143 -1.73 -8.29 -16.40
C PHE A 143 -2.84 -9.28 -16.08
N THR A 144 -3.34 -9.24 -14.84
CA THR A 144 -4.55 -9.95 -14.41
C THR A 144 -5.66 -8.92 -14.28
N GLU A 145 -6.78 -9.12 -14.98
CA GLU A 145 -7.90 -8.15 -15.02
C GLU A 145 -7.46 -6.72 -15.40
N ASN A 146 -6.47 -6.63 -16.30
CA ASN A 146 -5.84 -5.38 -16.74
C ASN A 146 -5.08 -4.62 -15.64
N VAL A 147 -4.73 -5.27 -14.53
CA VAL A 147 -3.90 -4.71 -13.46
C VAL A 147 -2.59 -5.49 -13.37
N SER A 148 -1.49 -4.77 -13.16
CA SER A 148 -0.15 -5.32 -12.99
C SER A 148 0.66 -4.47 -12.02
N TRP A 149 1.77 -4.99 -11.52
CA TRP A 149 2.72 -4.26 -10.70
C TRP A 149 3.92 -3.80 -11.55
N PRO A 150 4.47 -2.61 -11.28
CA PRO A 150 5.48 -1.93 -12.11
C PRO A 150 6.89 -2.55 -12.04
N LYS A 151 7.02 -3.85 -12.29
CA LYS A 151 8.27 -4.61 -12.18
C LYS A 151 8.29 -5.81 -13.13
N ALA A 152 9.45 -6.46 -13.26
CA ALA A 152 9.69 -7.64 -14.10
C ALA A 152 9.36 -7.43 -15.59
N GLY A 153 9.74 -6.26 -16.12
CA GLY A 153 9.50 -5.90 -17.53
C GLY A 153 8.18 -5.17 -17.77
N ASN A 154 7.25 -5.18 -16.81
CA ASN A 154 6.02 -4.38 -16.85
C ASN A 154 6.27 -2.98 -16.31
N GLN A 155 7.18 -2.25 -16.97
CA GLN A 155 7.42 -0.86 -16.64
C GLN A 155 6.43 0.00 -17.42
N TRP A 156 5.53 0.68 -16.72
CA TRP A 156 4.52 1.54 -17.35
C TRP A 156 5.13 2.78 -18.02
N SER A 157 6.39 3.11 -17.73
CA SER A 157 7.07 4.15 -18.51
C SER A 157 8.58 3.94 -18.65
N GLN A 158 9.02 3.65 -19.88
CA GLN A 158 10.37 3.99 -20.32
C GLN A 158 10.55 5.50 -20.53
N LYS A 159 9.51 6.30 -20.27
CA LYS A 159 9.53 7.76 -20.38
C LYS A 159 10.31 8.34 -19.20
N LYS A 160 11.19 9.30 -19.52
CA LYS A 160 11.87 10.13 -18.52
C LYS A 160 11.03 11.31 -18.05
N ASN A 161 10.10 11.76 -18.89
CA ASN A 161 9.13 12.80 -18.55
C ASN A 161 7.80 12.12 -18.27
N LEU A 162 7.36 12.21 -17.01
CA LEU A 162 6.11 11.67 -16.53
C LEU A 162 5.24 12.79 -16.02
N THR A 163 3.94 12.60 -16.20
CA THR A 163 2.94 13.51 -15.70
C THR A 163 2.12 12.85 -14.59
N TYR A 164 1.70 13.65 -13.62
CA TYR A 164 0.78 13.20 -12.57
C TYR A 164 -0.42 14.14 -12.45
N GLY A 165 -1.56 13.60 -12.05
CA GLY A 165 -2.81 14.34 -11.89
C GLY A 165 -3.63 13.80 -10.74
N PHE A 166 -4.53 14.63 -10.22
CA PHE A 166 -5.33 14.34 -9.02
C PHE A 166 -6.80 14.14 -9.39
N LEU A 167 -7.41 13.06 -8.90
CA LEU A 167 -8.81 12.73 -9.15
C LEU A 167 -9.71 13.89 -8.64
N PRO A 168 -10.49 14.55 -9.51
CA PRO A 168 -11.34 15.67 -9.10
C PRO A 168 -12.32 15.32 -7.98
N GLU A 169 -12.88 14.12 -8.02
CA GLU A 169 -13.87 13.62 -7.05
C GLU A 169 -13.29 13.43 -5.65
N SER A 170 -11.97 13.32 -5.52
CA SER A 170 -11.30 13.25 -4.22
C SER A 170 -11.21 14.59 -3.50
N ASP A 171 -11.50 15.72 -4.18
CA ASP A 171 -11.46 17.09 -3.62
C ASP A 171 -10.17 17.37 -2.80
N ILE A 172 -9.03 16.95 -3.36
CA ILE A 172 -7.73 17.03 -2.67
C ILE A 172 -7.32 18.50 -2.54
N PRO A 173 -7.05 19.02 -1.33
CA PRO A 173 -6.68 20.41 -1.17
C PRO A 173 -5.28 20.72 -1.69
N ASP A 174 -5.03 21.97 -2.11
CA ASP A 174 -3.75 22.42 -2.68
C ASP A 174 -2.54 22.08 -1.80
N ASN A 175 -2.68 22.15 -0.47
CA ASN A 175 -1.62 21.82 0.47
C ASN A 175 -1.30 20.31 0.46
N ALA A 176 -2.30 19.43 0.34
CA ALA A 176 -2.09 18.00 0.16
C ALA A 176 -1.52 17.67 -1.22
N MET A 177 -2.00 18.32 -2.30
CA MET A 177 -1.41 18.18 -3.63
C MET A 177 0.09 18.54 -3.64
N LYS A 178 0.48 19.59 -2.92
CA LYS A 178 1.88 19.98 -2.74
C LYS A 178 2.73 18.90 -2.06
N VAL A 179 2.15 18.13 -1.13
CA VAL A 179 2.84 17.01 -0.47
C VAL A 179 3.20 15.93 -1.48
N PHE A 180 2.27 15.55 -2.35
CA PHE A 180 2.56 14.61 -3.45
C PHE A 180 3.63 15.16 -4.38
N GLY A 181 3.54 16.44 -4.77
CA GLY A 181 4.55 17.10 -5.59
C GLY A 181 5.95 17.07 -4.96
N GLN A 182 6.06 17.25 -3.65
CA GLN A 182 7.31 17.11 -2.89
C GLN A 182 7.82 15.66 -2.91
N ALA A 183 6.95 14.68 -2.70
CA ALA A 183 7.31 13.26 -2.75
C ALA A 183 7.82 12.85 -4.14
N PHE A 184 7.14 13.27 -5.22
CA PHE A 184 7.61 13.08 -6.60
C PHE A 184 8.97 13.75 -6.84
N THR A 185 9.18 14.96 -6.31
CA THR A 185 10.46 15.68 -6.43
C THR A 185 11.60 14.94 -5.73
N ARG A 186 11.35 14.35 -4.54
CA ARG A 186 12.35 13.55 -3.82
C ARG A 186 12.78 12.33 -4.63
N TRP A 187 11.82 11.61 -5.22
CA TRP A 187 12.10 10.48 -6.08
C TRP A 187 12.79 10.89 -7.40
N ALA A 188 12.37 11.99 -8.03
CA ALA A 188 13.04 12.56 -9.19
C ALA A 188 14.53 12.84 -8.90
N ASN A 189 14.81 13.50 -7.76
CA ASN A 189 16.17 13.80 -7.33
C ASN A 189 16.99 12.54 -7.02
N ALA A 190 16.37 11.53 -6.40
CA ALA A 190 17.03 10.28 -6.05
C ALA A 190 17.39 9.43 -7.29
N THR A 191 16.53 9.45 -8.31
CA THR A 191 16.79 8.74 -9.57
C THR A 191 17.75 9.50 -10.46
N GLY A 192 17.69 10.83 -10.47
CA GLY A 192 18.45 11.70 -11.39
C GLY A 192 18.04 11.55 -12.86
N LEU A 193 16.98 10.79 -13.14
CA LEU A 193 16.58 10.39 -14.50
C LEU A 193 15.15 10.82 -14.84
N LEU A 194 14.32 11.08 -13.83
CA LEU A 194 12.91 11.39 -14.00
C LEU A 194 12.62 12.88 -13.85
N ASN A 195 11.69 13.34 -14.68
CA ASN A 195 11.08 14.65 -14.58
C ASN A 195 9.57 14.43 -14.42
N LEU A 196 9.03 14.84 -13.26
CA LEU A 196 7.64 14.63 -12.88
C LEU A 196 6.93 15.98 -12.82
N THR A 197 5.88 16.14 -13.63
CA THR A 197 5.15 17.40 -13.75
C THR A 197 3.65 17.19 -13.55
N GLN A 198 2.99 18.14 -12.90
CA GLN A 198 1.55 18.06 -12.69
C GLN A 198 0.79 18.41 -13.98
N THR A 199 -0.27 17.66 -14.28
CA THR A 199 -1.23 17.92 -15.37
C THR A 199 -2.66 17.63 -14.91
N LYS A 200 -3.63 17.70 -15.83
CA LYS A 200 -5.02 17.27 -15.58
C LYS A 200 -5.08 15.76 -15.38
N TYR A 201 -5.98 15.30 -14.52
CA TYR A 201 -6.13 13.88 -14.19
C TYR A 201 -6.27 12.97 -15.41
N ASP A 202 -7.13 13.35 -16.36
CA ASP A 202 -7.42 12.53 -17.56
C ASP A 202 -6.23 12.41 -18.50
N ASP A 203 -5.31 13.38 -18.48
CA ASP A 203 -4.13 13.43 -19.34
C ASP A 203 -2.87 12.84 -18.65
N ALA A 204 -2.98 12.46 -17.37
CA ALA A 204 -1.83 12.11 -16.55
C ALA A 204 -1.37 10.66 -16.77
N ASP A 205 -0.05 10.46 -16.81
CA ASP A 205 0.52 9.10 -16.79
C ASP A 205 0.36 8.44 -15.40
N ILE A 206 0.43 9.24 -14.31
CA ILE A 206 0.17 8.83 -12.92
C ILE A 206 -1.11 9.48 -12.41
N LYS A 207 -2.08 8.67 -12.04
CA LYS A 207 -3.38 9.08 -11.51
C LYS A 207 -3.39 8.88 -9.99
N VAL A 208 -3.55 9.97 -9.24
CA VAL A 208 -3.57 9.96 -7.76
C VAL A 208 -4.97 10.26 -7.27
N GLY A 209 -5.48 9.48 -6.32
CA GLY A 209 -6.78 9.73 -5.71
C GLY A 209 -6.97 9.07 -4.34
N PHE A 210 -8.01 9.52 -3.64
CA PHE A 210 -8.51 8.90 -2.42
C PHE A 210 -9.76 8.08 -2.75
N TYR A 211 -9.74 6.81 -2.36
CA TYR A 211 -10.78 5.84 -2.65
C TYR A 211 -11.19 5.11 -1.38
N VAL A 212 -12.44 4.69 -1.32
CA VAL A 212 -12.85 3.66 -0.36
C VAL A 212 -12.25 2.35 -0.86
N LEU A 213 -11.38 1.71 -0.06
CA LEU A 213 -10.60 0.53 -0.45
C LEU A 213 -11.22 -0.78 0.07
N ASP A 214 -12.51 -0.76 0.40
CA ASP A 214 -13.21 -1.88 1.03
C ASP A 214 -13.38 -3.08 0.08
N ASP A 215 -13.10 -2.91 -1.21
CA ASP A 215 -13.18 -3.92 -2.28
C ASP A 215 -11.83 -4.51 -2.70
N ILE A 216 -10.71 -4.02 -2.15
CA ILE A 216 -9.38 -4.53 -2.51
C ILE A 216 -9.18 -5.97 -2.00
N TYR A 217 -9.74 -6.27 -0.83
CA TYR A 217 -9.70 -7.59 -0.24
C TYR A 217 -11.09 -7.92 0.31
N ASP A 218 -11.51 -9.18 0.19
CA ASP A 218 -12.78 -9.68 0.76
C ASP A 218 -12.81 -9.65 2.31
N PHE A 219 -11.77 -9.11 2.96
CA PHE A 219 -11.55 -9.16 4.39
C PHE A 219 -10.92 -7.88 4.99
N ASP A 220 -11.18 -7.65 6.29
CA ASP A 220 -10.75 -6.50 7.13
C ASP A 220 -9.23 -6.40 7.31
N VAL A 221 -8.48 -6.14 6.24
CA VAL A 221 -7.08 -5.75 6.31
C VAL A 221 -7.00 -4.23 6.45
N ASP A 222 -6.25 -3.76 7.45
CA ASP A 222 -6.08 -2.34 7.69
C ASP A 222 -5.11 -1.75 6.64
N VAL A 223 -5.60 -1.38 5.46
CA VAL A 223 -4.74 -0.88 4.36
C VAL A 223 -4.74 0.64 4.26
N PHE A 224 -3.58 1.26 4.06
CA PHE A 224 -3.47 2.72 3.88
C PHE A 224 -3.49 3.15 2.41
N GLY A 225 -3.08 2.27 1.51
CA GLY A 225 -2.98 2.58 0.09
C GLY A 225 -2.54 1.38 -0.75
N ILE A 226 -2.57 1.59 -2.05
CA ILE A 226 -2.15 0.65 -3.09
C ILE A 226 -1.67 1.44 -4.31
N SER A 227 -0.74 0.88 -5.05
CA SER A 227 -0.26 1.48 -6.30
C SER A 227 0.07 0.44 -7.37
N PHE A 228 -0.53 0.56 -8.53
CA PHE A 228 -0.46 -0.44 -9.60
C PHE A 228 -0.48 0.20 -10.98
N ILE A 229 -0.23 -0.61 -12.01
CA ILE A 229 -0.42 -0.25 -13.41
C ILE A 229 -1.77 -0.76 -13.86
N ARG A 230 -2.56 0.11 -14.49
CA ARG A 230 -3.76 -0.27 -15.24
C ARG A 230 -3.49 -0.20 -16.72
N GLU A 231 -3.94 -1.21 -17.46
CA GLU A 231 -4.04 -1.17 -18.91
C GLU A 231 -5.49 -0.85 -19.31
N GLU A 232 -5.69 0.31 -19.95
CA GLU A 232 -6.99 0.74 -20.43
C GLU A 232 -7.27 0.11 -21.81
N SER A 233 -8.28 -0.75 -21.85
CA SER A 233 -8.82 -1.33 -23.08
C SER A 233 -9.73 -0.31 -23.79
N PRO A 234 -9.74 -0.22 -25.14
CA PRO A 234 -9.10 -1.11 -26.12
C PRO A 234 -7.72 -0.65 -26.61
N LEU A 235 -7.19 0.46 -26.11
CA LEU A 235 -5.99 1.10 -26.69
C LEU A 235 -4.67 0.60 -26.07
N SER A 236 -4.72 -0.33 -25.11
CA SER A 236 -3.56 -0.81 -24.34
C SER A 236 -2.74 0.34 -23.75
N VAL A 237 -3.40 1.45 -23.41
CA VAL A 237 -2.75 2.59 -22.76
C VAL A 237 -2.51 2.20 -21.31
N LYS A 238 -1.27 2.34 -20.86
CA LYS A 238 -0.89 2.03 -19.48
C LYS A 238 -0.83 3.31 -18.67
N THR A 239 -1.58 3.34 -17.57
CA THR A 239 -1.52 4.41 -16.56
C THR A 239 -1.10 3.81 -15.23
N ALA A 240 -0.29 4.54 -14.46
CA ALA A 240 -0.07 4.22 -13.05
C ALA A 240 -1.19 4.81 -12.21
N GLU A 241 -1.60 4.09 -11.16
CA GLU A 241 -2.54 4.57 -10.17
C GLU A 241 -1.93 4.54 -8.79
N ILE A 242 -2.16 5.60 -8.01
CA ILE A 242 -1.95 5.66 -6.57
C ILE A 242 -3.31 5.88 -5.94
N ARG A 243 -3.76 4.92 -5.12
CA ARG A 243 -5.01 5.03 -4.38
C ARG A 243 -4.71 5.03 -2.89
N LEU A 244 -5.07 6.12 -2.21
CA LEU A 244 -5.01 6.21 -0.75
C LEU A 244 -6.39 5.93 -0.17
N ASN A 245 -6.43 5.37 1.05
CA ASN A 245 -7.67 5.06 1.71
C ASN A 245 -8.41 6.34 2.18
N ALA A 246 -9.58 6.60 1.61
CA ALA A 246 -10.43 7.75 1.92
C ALA A 246 -11.09 7.67 3.30
N ASN A 247 -11.14 6.47 3.91
CA ASN A 247 -11.69 6.29 5.25
C ASN A 247 -10.70 6.67 6.37
N ARG A 248 -9.45 7.01 6.04
CA ARG A 248 -8.41 7.42 7.00
C ARG A 248 -8.28 8.93 7.15
N SER A 249 -7.69 9.34 8.27
CA SER A 249 -7.27 10.71 8.48
C SER A 249 -5.81 10.89 8.05
N TRP A 250 -5.55 11.95 7.30
CA TRP A 250 -4.25 12.22 6.69
C TRP A 250 -3.68 13.52 7.23
N ALA A 251 -2.61 13.42 8.02
CA ALA A 251 -1.88 14.57 8.53
C ALA A 251 -0.91 15.10 7.46
N LEU A 252 -0.92 16.40 7.26
CA LEU A 252 0.06 17.10 6.45
C LEU A 252 1.38 17.27 7.23
N PRO A 253 2.50 17.56 6.55
CA PRO A 253 3.77 17.83 7.22
C PRO A 253 3.69 18.93 8.28
N SER A 254 2.82 19.93 8.08
CA SER A 254 2.56 21.02 9.04
C SER A 254 1.77 20.57 10.28
N GLU A 255 1.18 19.39 10.25
CA GLU A 255 0.28 18.83 11.28
C GLU A 255 0.91 17.60 11.93
N ASN A 256 2.24 17.46 11.89
CA ASN A 256 2.95 16.30 12.42
C ASN A 256 2.64 15.99 13.90
N ASN A 257 2.27 17.01 14.68
CA ASN A 257 1.84 16.85 16.07
C ASN A 257 0.45 16.20 16.23
N SER A 258 -0.31 16.05 15.15
CA SER A 258 -1.62 15.39 15.12
C SER A 258 -1.56 13.89 14.80
N LEU A 259 -0.37 13.38 14.44
CA LEU A 259 -0.18 11.95 14.19
C LEU A 259 -0.59 11.14 15.41
N SER A 260 -1.48 10.17 15.17
CA SER A 260 -2.04 9.35 16.22
C SER A 260 -2.35 7.97 15.67
N TRP A 261 -1.63 6.99 16.19
CA TRP A 261 -1.90 5.57 15.96
C TRP A 261 -3.31 5.16 16.43
N GLU A 262 -3.76 5.74 17.53
CA GLU A 262 -5.03 5.39 18.16
C GLU A 262 -6.22 5.96 17.39
N ASP A 263 -6.05 7.18 16.87
CA ASP A 263 -7.09 7.91 16.13
C ASP A 263 -7.05 7.69 14.62
N ASP A 264 -6.15 6.81 14.14
CA ASP A 264 -5.97 6.50 12.72
C ASP A 264 -5.62 7.72 11.85
N VAL A 265 -4.68 8.53 12.36
CA VAL A 265 -4.13 9.69 11.68
C VAL A 265 -2.72 9.38 11.19
N LEU A 266 -2.57 9.23 9.87
CA LEU A 266 -1.31 8.82 9.23
C LEU A 266 -0.63 9.99 8.51
N ASP A 267 0.70 9.95 8.42
CA ASP A 267 1.48 10.97 7.69
C ASP A 267 1.32 10.79 6.18
N LEU A 268 0.72 11.79 5.52
CA LEU A 268 0.45 11.74 4.08
C LEU A 268 1.72 11.63 3.24
N GLU A 269 2.80 12.35 3.60
CA GLU A 269 4.05 12.33 2.82
C GLU A 269 4.72 10.97 2.88
N SER A 270 4.68 10.29 4.03
CA SER A 270 5.26 8.94 4.21
C SER A 270 4.56 7.91 3.33
N VAL A 271 3.22 7.92 3.29
CA VAL A 271 2.46 7.02 2.41
C VAL A 271 2.66 7.39 0.95
N ALA A 272 2.63 8.68 0.59
CA ALA A 272 2.92 9.10 -0.77
C ALA A 272 4.32 8.65 -1.23
N MET A 273 5.35 8.80 -0.38
CA MET A 273 6.70 8.34 -0.66
C MET A 273 6.75 6.82 -0.91
N HIS A 274 6.02 6.04 -0.12
CA HIS A 274 5.93 4.59 -0.24
C HIS A 274 5.28 4.17 -1.56
N GLU A 275 4.07 4.66 -1.85
CA GLU A 275 3.32 4.30 -3.05
C GLU A 275 4.02 4.74 -4.35
N ILE A 276 4.67 5.91 -4.34
CA ILE A 276 5.49 6.33 -5.49
C ILE A 276 6.69 5.39 -5.68
N GLY A 277 7.29 4.90 -4.59
CA GLY A 277 8.38 3.94 -4.69
C GLY A 277 7.96 2.66 -5.42
N HIS A 278 6.77 2.14 -5.13
CA HIS A 278 6.18 1.04 -5.89
C HIS A 278 6.06 1.39 -7.37
N LEU A 279 5.50 2.55 -7.75
CA LEU A 279 5.43 2.97 -9.15
C LEU A 279 6.78 2.97 -9.89
N LEU A 280 7.89 3.12 -9.15
CA LEU A 280 9.25 3.09 -9.68
C LEU A 280 9.88 1.69 -9.69
N GLY A 281 9.09 0.65 -9.38
CA GLY A 281 9.48 -0.75 -9.42
C GLY A 281 10.15 -1.26 -8.15
N LEU A 282 10.00 -0.54 -7.03
CA LEU A 282 10.48 -1.02 -5.73
C LEU A 282 9.48 -1.98 -5.09
N ASP A 283 9.97 -3.12 -4.61
CA ASP A 283 9.23 -3.97 -3.70
C ASP A 283 9.32 -3.43 -2.28
N HIS A 284 8.47 -3.96 -1.41
CA HIS A 284 8.65 -3.81 0.02
C HIS A 284 10.08 -4.13 0.46
N SER A 285 10.54 -3.34 1.42
CA SER A 285 11.74 -3.60 2.19
C SER A 285 11.34 -4.10 3.56
N PHE A 286 11.97 -5.15 4.05
CA PHE A 286 11.73 -5.62 5.41
C PHE A 286 12.64 -4.95 6.45
N LEU A 287 13.26 -3.83 6.08
CA LEU A 287 14.05 -2.98 6.98
C LEU A 287 13.19 -1.82 7.49
N ASN A 288 13.06 -1.69 8.81
CA ASN A 288 12.17 -0.72 9.43
C ASN A 288 12.51 0.75 9.12
N ASP A 289 13.71 1.07 8.69
CA ASP A 289 14.14 2.44 8.33
C ASP A 289 13.80 2.81 6.88
N SER A 290 13.49 1.83 6.03
CA SER A 290 13.17 2.04 4.62
C SER A 290 11.83 2.72 4.42
N VAL A 291 11.73 3.59 3.41
CA VAL A 291 10.44 4.15 2.97
C VAL A 291 9.52 3.07 2.42
N MET A 292 10.10 1.99 1.87
CA MET A 292 9.39 0.82 1.35
C MET A 292 9.05 -0.20 2.43
N TYR A 293 9.20 0.11 3.72
CA TYR A 293 8.68 -0.75 4.78
C TYR A 293 7.14 -0.75 4.75
N PRO A 294 6.48 -1.93 4.69
CA PRO A 294 5.05 -1.99 4.35
C PRO A 294 4.12 -1.47 5.45
N TYR A 295 4.57 -1.36 6.70
CA TYR A 295 3.71 -0.94 7.82
C TYR A 295 3.97 0.50 8.25
N ILE A 296 2.91 1.16 8.70
CA ILE A 296 3.04 2.30 9.61
C ILE A 296 3.19 1.77 11.04
N LEU A 297 4.36 1.98 11.62
CA LEU A 297 4.64 1.57 13.00
C LEU A 297 3.97 2.52 14.00
N PRO A 298 3.66 2.05 15.24
CA PRO A 298 3.08 2.90 16.29
C PRO A 298 3.92 4.13 16.65
N SER A 299 5.23 4.10 16.39
CA SER A 299 6.10 5.27 16.55
C SER A 299 5.76 6.42 15.60
N GLN A 300 4.96 6.16 14.56
CA GLN A 300 4.55 7.12 13.53
C GLN A 300 5.77 7.89 12.95
N GLN A 301 6.91 7.21 12.85
CA GLN A 301 8.12 7.81 12.32
C GLN A 301 7.88 8.22 10.87
N ARG A 302 8.03 9.51 10.57
CA ARG A 302 7.94 10.02 9.20
C ARG A 302 9.02 9.38 8.31
N LYS A 303 8.60 8.76 7.22
CA LYS A 303 9.45 8.02 6.25
C LYS A 303 9.57 8.79 4.93
N ILE A 304 10.21 9.96 5.00
CA ILE A 304 10.38 10.84 3.82
C ILE A 304 11.83 10.89 3.31
N GLN A 305 12.75 10.27 4.04
CA GLN A 305 14.16 10.17 3.68
C GLN A 305 14.46 8.74 3.23
N LEU A 306 15.02 8.61 2.03
CA LEU A 306 15.41 7.31 1.48
C LEU A 306 16.54 6.70 2.31
N SER A 307 16.31 5.47 2.79
CA SER A 307 17.35 4.65 3.40
C SER A 307 18.40 4.24 2.37
N ASN A 308 19.52 3.67 2.84
CA ASN A 308 20.51 3.11 1.92
C ASN A 308 19.93 1.96 1.09
N SER A 309 19.03 1.15 1.67
CA SER A 309 18.35 0.08 0.93
C SER A 309 17.52 0.63 -0.22
N ASP A 310 16.77 1.71 0.02
CA ASP A 310 15.92 2.34 -1.00
C ASP A 310 16.76 2.89 -2.15
N LYS A 311 17.85 3.59 -1.83
CA LYS A 311 18.80 4.14 -2.82
C LYS A 311 19.47 3.06 -3.65
N THR A 312 19.94 1.97 -3.02
CA THR A 312 20.57 0.87 -3.75
C THR A 312 19.58 0.19 -4.69
N LYS A 313 18.37 -0.11 -4.21
CA LYS A 313 17.35 -0.78 -5.03
C LYS A 313 16.90 0.08 -6.21
N ILE A 314 16.68 1.38 -6.03
CA ILE A 314 16.27 2.25 -7.15
C ILE A 314 17.38 2.42 -8.19
N LEU A 315 18.64 2.49 -7.76
CA LEU A 315 19.79 2.51 -8.69
C LEU A 315 19.90 1.20 -9.47
N GLN A 316 19.68 0.05 -8.82
CA GLN A 316 19.67 -1.24 -9.50
C GLN A 316 18.54 -1.32 -10.55
N GLN A 317 17.33 -0.88 -10.20
CA GLN A 317 16.20 -0.81 -11.14
C GLN A 317 16.53 0.05 -12.37
N ASN A 318 17.20 1.19 -12.18
CA ASN A 318 17.62 2.05 -13.30
C ASN A 318 18.65 1.38 -14.22
N ILE A 319 19.55 0.53 -13.70
CA ILE A 319 20.54 -0.20 -14.51
C ILE A 319 19.85 -1.30 -15.31
N GLU A 320 18.99 -2.10 -14.67
CA GLU A 320 18.24 -3.17 -15.31
C GLU A 320 17.38 -2.62 -16.47
N SER A 321 16.69 -1.50 -16.23
CA SER A 321 15.88 -0.80 -17.24
C SER A 321 16.69 -0.30 -18.45
N ASN A 322 17.92 0.19 -18.23
CA ASN A 322 18.78 0.71 -19.31
C ASN A 322 19.50 -0.41 -20.08
N SER A 323 19.70 -1.58 -19.47
CA SER A 323 20.47 -2.68 -20.09
C SER A 323 19.67 -3.53 -21.09
N GLY A 324 18.34 -3.37 -21.17
CA GLY A 324 17.48 -4.14 -22.08
C GLY A 324 17.46 -5.66 -21.84
N TYR A 325 18.10 -6.16 -20.79
CA TYR A 325 18.15 -7.58 -20.46
C TYR A 325 16.96 -7.97 -19.57
N CYS A 326 15.92 -8.53 -20.20
CA CYS A 326 14.86 -9.25 -19.51
C CYS A 326 15.29 -10.72 -19.39
N GLY A 327 15.83 -11.12 -18.23
CA GLY A 327 16.34 -12.49 -18.04
C GLY A 327 16.31 -12.96 -16.58
N SER A 328 15.51 -14.00 -16.35
CA SER A 328 15.41 -14.84 -15.14
C SER A 328 16.69 -14.89 -14.29
N TRP A 329 16.61 -14.45 -13.03
CA TRP A 329 17.70 -14.56 -12.05
C TRP A 329 18.00 -16.04 -11.75
N ARG A 330 19.12 -16.55 -12.26
CA ARG A 330 19.88 -17.58 -11.54
C ARG A 330 20.78 -16.84 -10.55
N VAL A 331 20.52 -17.08 -9.26
CA VAL A 331 21.26 -16.54 -8.12
C VAL A 331 22.76 -16.80 -8.31
N LEU A 332 23.56 -15.74 -8.49
CA LEU A 332 25.01 -15.83 -8.32
C LEU A 332 25.31 -15.55 -6.85
N VAL A 333 25.39 -16.61 -6.04
CA VAL A 333 25.90 -16.52 -4.68
C VAL A 333 27.40 -16.26 -4.77
N ILE A 334 27.84 -15.03 -4.56
CA ILE A 334 29.26 -14.76 -4.30
C ILE A 334 29.50 -15.04 -2.83
N THR A 335 29.82 -16.30 -2.50
CA THR A 335 30.44 -16.63 -1.22
C THR A 335 31.88 -16.14 -1.23
N THR A 336 32.17 -15.03 -0.55
CA THR A 336 33.54 -14.70 -0.17
C THR A 336 33.96 -15.62 0.98
N LEU A 337 34.47 -16.80 0.65
CA LEU A 337 35.19 -17.66 1.58
C LEU A 337 36.64 -17.20 1.66
N SER A 338 36.95 -16.35 2.65
CA SER A 338 38.32 -16.11 3.07
C SER A 338 38.78 -17.25 3.98
N LEU A 339 39.40 -18.27 3.42
CA LEU A 339 40.29 -19.15 4.17
C LEU A 339 41.53 -19.38 3.32
N GLY A 340 42.59 -18.70 3.70
CA GLY A 340 43.92 -18.96 3.19
C GLY A 340 44.35 -20.36 3.61
N PHE A 341 44.85 -21.13 2.66
CA PHE A 341 45.93 -22.08 2.88
C PHE A 341 46.62 -22.30 1.55
N SER A 342 47.91 -21.94 1.51
CA SER A 342 48.85 -22.27 0.45
C SER A 342 49.00 -23.80 0.37
N TYR A 343 48.95 -24.38 -0.83
CA TYR A 343 49.93 -25.42 -1.20
C TYR A 343 49.97 -25.67 -2.73
N MET A 344 51.19 -25.48 -3.24
CA MET A 344 51.89 -26.14 -4.34
C MET A 344 51.13 -26.69 -5.56
N VAL A 345 51.49 -26.07 -6.68
CA VAL A 345 51.66 -26.63 -8.03
C VAL A 345 52.09 -28.10 -8.04
N LEU A 346 51.41 -28.91 -8.86
CA LEU A 346 52.06 -29.98 -9.62
C LEU A 346 51.31 -30.17 -10.95
N LEU A 347 52.05 -29.89 -12.03
CA LEU A 347 51.69 -30.15 -13.42
C LEU A 347 51.75 -31.67 -13.69
N ALA A 348 50.75 -32.16 -14.41
CA ALA A 348 50.89 -33.20 -15.43
C ALA A 348 49.78 -32.99 -16.47
#